data_AF-A0A0C2X7T2-F1
#
_entry.id   AF-A0A0C2X7T2-F1
#
_cell.length_a   1.000
_cell.length_b   1.000
_cell.length_c   1.000
_cell.angle_alpha   90.00
_cell.angle_beta   90.00
_cell.angle_gamma   90.00
#
_symmetry.space_group_name_H-M   'P 1'
#
loop_
_entity.id
_entity.type
_entity.pdbx_description
1 polymer ?
#
loop_
_entity_poly.entity_id
_entity_poly.type
_entity_poly.pdbx_seq_one_letter_code
_entity_poly.pdbx_strand_id
1 'polypeptide(L)'
;MRYISDEDCDPEEQLDIVRNLKPHGKTSPFALLDELYLEILKRQRDQDFLKTFLALLVGRSSIDASNLHEDDATLMNVSEKNLHMKLRRMRSLLKFEPFIDVHHKSFLDFLQDPSRSGEYHVSRQGGQKRYLELIIDCVVPHISMVIEQPKGHGKCCSRPQFRSVIIEYPPKIVLPVEDWQETLQPLLDLQDKLLNTSKPQPCPVTQVMRELLLHLQILQRTSHLVAAIQAPYSNMKKTVTECNPTLVTENIPENDLDGCLSALLSCLQKTNSVLVVDTVMIECMSAVVAFDHTETAAKVQSVTDAQKLIDLIDLVNQ
;
A
#
# COMPACT_ATOMS: atom_id res chain seq x y z
N MET A 1 -21.44 -28.50 4.64
CA MET A 1 -22.30 -27.31 4.54
C MET A 1 -23.54 -27.51 5.41
N ARG A 2 -23.75 -26.71 6.46
CA ARG A 2 -25.00 -26.68 7.24
C ARG A 2 -25.82 -25.49 6.74
N TYR A 3 -26.74 -25.75 5.83
CA TYR A 3 -27.65 -24.75 5.25
C TYR A 3 -28.93 -24.52 6.08
N ILE A 4 -29.12 -25.24 7.20
CA ILE A 4 -30.43 -25.44 7.85
C ILE A 4 -30.62 -24.55 9.10
N SER A 5 -29.71 -23.61 9.39
CA SER A 5 -29.76 -22.89 10.68
C SER A 5 -29.33 -21.43 10.61
N ASP A 6 -29.47 -20.77 9.46
CA ASP A 6 -29.29 -19.32 9.36
C ASP A 6 -30.66 -18.64 9.44
N GLU A 7 -30.96 -17.99 10.57
CA GLU A 7 -32.28 -17.35 10.84
C GLU A 7 -32.67 -16.30 9.78
N ASP A 8 -31.70 -15.80 9.01
CA ASP A 8 -31.91 -14.75 8.00
C ASP A 8 -31.96 -15.29 6.55
N CYS A 9 -31.85 -16.60 6.33
CA CYS A 9 -31.88 -17.20 4.99
C CYS A 9 -32.85 -18.38 4.96
N ASP A 10 -33.97 -18.20 4.26
CA ASP A 10 -34.89 -19.28 3.97
C ASP A 10 -34.22 -20.28 2.98
N PRO A 11 -34.01 -21.55 3.38
CA PRO A 11 -33.42 -22.56 2.50
C PRO A 11 -34.29 -22.85 1.27
N GLU A 12 -35.61 -22.64 1.34
CA GLU A 12 -36.50 -22.80 0.18
C GLU A 12 -36.27 -21.69 -0.84
N GLU A 13 -36.20 -20.43 -0.41
CA GLU A 13 -35.82 -19.31 -1.28
C GLU A 13 -34.45 -19.52 -1.93
N GLN A 14 -33.47 -20.03 -1.18
CA GLN A 14 -32.13 -20.34 -1.71
C GLN A 14 -32.16 -21.41 -2.80
N LEU A 15 -32.95 -22.47 -2.62
CA LEU A 15 -33.11 -23.54 -3.60
C LEU A 15 -33.87 -23.05 -4.84
N ASP A 16 -34.87 -22.22 -4.66
CA ASP A 16 -35.66 -21.67 -5.77
C ASP A 16 -34.83 -20.74 -6.65
N ILE A 17 -33.86 -20.01 -6.10
CA ILE A 17 -32.87 -19.29 -6.91
C ILE A 17 -32.15 -20.27 -7.83
N VAL A 18 -31.47 -21.26 -7.25
CA VAL A 18 -30.60 -22.17 -7.97
C VAL A 18 -31.38 -22.90 -9.06
N ARG A 19 -32.64 -23.25 -8.79
CA ARG A 19 -33.55 -23.90 -9.75
C ARG A 19 -34.00 -22.98 -10.88
N ASN A 20 -34.14 -21.68 -10.63
CA ASN A 20 -34.63 -20.70 -11.59
C ASN A 20 -33.53 -19.93 -12.32
N LEU A 21 -32.25 -20.13 -11.99
CA LEU A 21 -31.13 -19.55 -12.72
C LEU A 21 -31.15 -20.02 -14.17
N LYS A 22 -31.36 -19.09 -15.09
CA LYS A 22 -31.21 -19.29 -16.53
C LYS A 22 -29.96 -18.55 -16.98
N PRO A 23 -28.95 -19.24 -17.52
CA PRO A 23 -27.74 -18.57 -17.97
C PRO A 23 -28.08 -17.55 -19.07
N HIS A 24 -27.77 -16.27 -18.86
CA HIS A 24 -27.86 -15.28 -19.93
C HIS A 24 -26.72 -15.50 -20.94
N GLY A 25 -27.09 -16.01 -22.10
CA GLY A 25 -26.18 -16.16 -23.24
C GLY A 25 -25.50 -17.52 -23.34
N LYS A 26 -25.04 -17.83 -24.56
CA LYS A 26 -24.30 -19.05 -24.88
C LYS A 26 -22.82 -18.68 -24.99
N THR A 27 -21.94 -19.24 -24.15
CA THR A 27 -20.58 -19.77 -24.47
C THR A 27 -19.62 -19.93 -23.27
N SER A 28 -19.88 -19.34 -22.09
CA SER A 28 -18.95 -19.50 -20.94
C SER A 28 -19.21 -20.81 -20.16
N PRO A 29 -18.17 -21.63 -19.85
CA PRO A 29 -18.31 -22.79 -18.97
C PRO A 29 -18.72 -22.40 -17.53
N PHE A 30 -18.61 -21.11 -17.17
CA PHE A 30 -18.95 -20.59 -15.84
C PHE A 30 -20.29 -19.84 -15.79
N ALA A 31 -21.08 -19.80 -16.88
CA ALA A 31 -22.27 -18.94 -16.98
C ALA A 31 -23.27 -19.12 -15.82
N LEU A 32 -23.53 -20.35 -15.37
CA LEU A 32 -24.41 -20.62 -14.22
C LEU A 32 -23.82 -20.14 -12.89
N LEU A 33 -22.49 -20.27 -12.72
CA LEU A 33 -21.79 -19.82 -11.53
C LEU A 33 -21.75 -18.29 -11.47
N ASP A 34 -21.53 -17.64 -12.61
CA ASP A 34 -21.52 -16.18 -12.75
C ASP A 34 -22.89 -15.59 -12.41
N GLU A 35 -23.97 -16.19 -12.91
CA GLU A 35 -25.34 -15.79 -12.55
C GLU A 35 -25.64 -15.97 -11.06
N LEU A 36 -25.16 -17.07 -10.46
CA LEU A 36 -25.28 -17.29 -9.03
C LEU A 36 -24.54 -16.22 -8.23
N TYR A 37 -23.31 -15.87 -8.62
CA TYR A 37 -22.55 -14.79 -8.00
C TYR A 37 -23.28 -13.45 -8.11
N LEU A 38 -23.76 -13.09 -9.30
CA LEU A 38 -24.53 -11.85 -9.52
C LEU A 38 -25.78 -11.79 -8.63
N GLU A 39 -26.53 -12.89 -8.53
CA GLU A 39 -27.74 -12.94 -7.72
C GLU A 39 -27.45 -12.77 -6.22
N ILE A 40 -26.37 -13.37 -5.71
CA ILE A 40 -25.95 -13.20 -4.31
C ILE A 40 -25.52 -11.75 -4.03
N LEU A 41 -24.82 -11.11 -4.98
CA LEU A 41 -24.35 -9.72 -4.85
C LEU A 41 -25.52 -8.72 -4.91
N LYS A 42 -26.48 -8.92 -5.81
CA LYS A 42 -27.68 -8.06 -5.94
C LYS A 42 -28.57 -8.06 -4.70
N ARG A 43 -28.54 -9.14 -3.91
CA ARG A 43 -29.32 -9.29 -2.67
C ARG A 43 -28.81 -8.48 -1.49
N GLN A 44 -27.60 -7.92 -1.58
CA GLN A 44 -27.10 -7.05 -0.53
C GLN A 44 -27.87 -5.73 -0.54
N ARG A 45 -28.35 -5.30 0.64
CA ARG A 45 -29.15 -4.07 0.75
C ARG A 45 -28.30 -2.81 0.55
N ASP A 46 -27.07 -2.86 1.02
CA ASP A 46 -26.12 -1.75 1.04
C ASP A 46 -25.08 -1.98 -0.07
N GLN A 47 -25.44 -1.58 -1.29
CA GLN A 47 -24.62 -1.83 -2.48
C GLN A 47 -23.31 -1.04 -2.47
N ASP A 48 -23.29 0.15 -1.85
CA ASP A 48 -22.07 0.96 -1.74
C ASP A 48 -21.07 0.34 -0.76
N PHE A 49 -21.56 -0.14 0.38
CA PHE A 49 -20.74 -0.94 1.31
C PHE A 49 -20.22 -2.20 0.63
N LEU A 50 -21.07 -2.91 -0.10
CA LEU A 50 -20.68 -4.12 -0.83
C LEU A 50 -19.56 -3.80 -1.83
N LYS A 51 -19.75 -2.82 -2.72
CA LYS A 51 -18.76 -2.46 -3.75
C LYS A 51 -17.42 -2.05 -3.12
N THR A 52 -17.47 -1.30 -2.01
CA THR A 52 -16.27 -0.97 -1.24
C THR A 52 -15.58 -2.21 -0.68
N PHE A 53 -16.34 -3.14 -0.10
CA PHE A 53 -15.79 -4.40 0.43
C PHE A 53 -15.22 -5.31 -0.66
N LEU A 54 -15.87 -5.42 -1.83
CA LEU A 54 -15.34 -6.19 -2.96
C LEU A 54 -14.01 -5.60 -3.45
N ALA A 55 -13.90 -4.28 -3.48
CA ALA A 55 -12.67 -3.60 -3.85
C ALA A 55 -11.55 -3.80 -2.82
N LEU A 56 -11.87 -3.71 -1.52
CA LEU A 56 -10.97 -4.09 -0.42
C LEU A 56 -10.47 -5.54 -0.60
N LEU A 57 -11.39 -6.48 -0.84
CA LEU A 57 -11.11 -7.90 -1.00
C LEU A 57 -10.16 -8.16 -2.18
N VAL A 58 -10.43 -7.58 -3.35
CA VAL A 58 -9.55 -7.70 -4.52
C VAL A 58 -8.19 -7.05 -4.26
N GLY A 59 -8.18 -5.85 -3.68
CA GLY A 59 -6.95 -5.12 -3.33
C GLY A 59 -6.05 -5.90 -2.40
N ARG A 60 -6.58 -6.40 -1.27
CA ARG A 60 -5.80 -7.20 -0.32
C ARG A 60 -5.39 -8.55 -0.88
N SER A 61 -6.24 -9.22 -1.67
CA SER A 61 -5.90 -10.52 -2.27
C SER A 61 -4.77 -10.45 -3.31
N SER A 62 -4.48 -9.23 -3.79
CA SER A 62 -3.42 -8.94 -4.74
C SER A 62 -2.06 -8.69 -4.08
N ILE A 63 -2.00 -8.65 -2.75
CA ILE A 63 -0.85 -8.34 -1.91
C ILE A 63 -0.39 -9.63 -1.22
N ASP A 64 0.89 -9.98 -1.35
CA ASP A 64 1.47 -11.13 -0.66
C ASP A 64 1.86 -10.75 0.78
N ALA A 65 0.86 -10.70 1.66
CA ALA A 65 1.04 -10.45 3.09
C ALA A 65 0.03 -11.27 3.92
N SER A 66 0.50 -11.81 5.04
CA SER A 66 -0.35 -12.55 5.96
C SER A 66 -1.20 -11.61 6.83
N ASN A 67 -2.34 -12.10 7.30
CA ASN A 67 -3.18 -11.47 8.34
C ASN A 67 -3.77 -10.08 8.01
N LEU A 68 -3.78 -9.65 6.74
CA LEU A 68 -4.42 -8.36 6.36
C LEU A 68 -5.91 -8.29 6.67
N HIS A 69 -6.56 -9.45 6.81
CA HIS A 69 -7.98 -9.56 7.14
C HIS A 69 -8.34 -8.96 8.52
N GLU A 70 -7.38 -8.86 9.45
CA GLU A 70 -7.61 -8.31 10.78
C GLU A 70 -8.02 -6.84 10.74
N ASP A 71 -7.64 -6.11 9.69
CA ASP A 71 -7.97 -4.71 9.53
C ASP A 71 -9.25 -4.47 8.71
N ASP A 72 -9.89 -5.50 8.15
CA ASP A 72 -11.04 -5.31 7.24
C ASP A 72 -12.15 -4.48 7.91
N ALA A 73 -12.43 -4.72 9.20
CA ALA A 73 -13.42 -3.94 9.95
C ALA A 73 -12.99 -2.48 10.18
N THR A 74 -11.71 -2.29 10.53
CA THR A 74 -11.10 -0.97 10.75
C THR A 74 -11.11 -0.14 9.46
N LEU A 75 -10.68 -0.73 8.34
CA LEU A 75 -10.64 -0.10 7.01
C LEU A 75 -12.04 0.23 6.51
N MET A 76 -13.03 -0.62 6.78
CA MET A 76 -14.44 -0.37 6.47
C MET A 76 -15.14 0.56 7.46
N ASN A 77 -14.42 1.07 8.47
CA ASN A 77 -14.93 1.93 9.54
C ASN A 77 -16.21 1.37 10.21
N VAL A 78 -16.19 0.07 10.54
CA VAL A 78 -17.28 -0.62 11.22
C VAL A 78 -16.72 -1.54 12.31
N SER A 79 -17.54 -1.93 13.29
CA SER A 79 -17.14 -2.99 14.21
C SER A 79 -17.09 -4.33 13.49
N GLU A 80 -16.23 -5.26 13.95
CA GLU A 80 -16.15 -6.62 13.42
C GLU A 80 -17.52 -7.32 13.40
N LYS A 81 -18.28 -7.20 14.50
CA LYS A 81 -19.66 -7.70 14.57
C LYS A 81 -20.56 -7.12 13.47
N ASN A 82 -20.44 -5.82 13.19
CA ASN A 82 -21.22 -5.16 12.15
C ASN A 82 -20.77 -5.57 10.74
N LEU A 83 -19.47 -5.73 10.52
CA LEU A 83 -18.91 -6.29 9.28
C LEU A 83 -19.49 -7.70 9.02
N HIS A 84 -19.44 -8.58 10.03
CA HIS A 84 -20.02 -9.92 9.95
C HIS A 84 -21.52 -9.90 9.65
N MET A 85 -22.27 -8.99 10.29
CA MET A 85 -23.70 -8.84 10.06
C MET A 85 -24.00 -8.35 8.64
N LYS A 86 -23.28 -7.33 8.15
CA LYS A 86 -23.46 -6.77 6.81
C LYS A 86 -23.14 -7.78 5.71
N LEU A 87 -22.12 -8.63 5.91
CA LEU A 87 -21.69 -9.64 4.94
C LEU A 87 -22.37 -11.00 5.09
N ARG A 88 -23.19 -11.20 6.13
CA ARG A 88 -23.81 -12.50 6.45
C ARG A 88 -24.50 -13.17 5.25
N ARG A 89 -25.17 -12.38 4.41
CA ARG A 89 -25.88 -12.88 3.21
C ARG A 89 -24.95 -13.39 2.10
N MET A 90 -23.65 -13.16 2.22
CA MET A 90 -22.62 -13.64 1.31
C MET A 90 -21.87 -14.87 1.84
N ARG A 91 -22.39 -15.55 2.87
CA ARG A 91 -21.79 -16.78 3.46
C ARG A 91 -21.54 -17.93 2.48
N SER A 92 -22.24 -17.96 1.34
CA SER A 92 -21.97 -18.91 0.26
C SER A 92 -20.71 -18.57 -0.54
N LEU A 93 -20.28 -17.30 -0.52
CA LEU A 93 -19.08 -16.80 -1.20
C LEU A 93 -17.90 -16.61 -0.25
N LEU A 94 -18.21 -16.27 1.00
CA LEU A 94 -17.25 -15.86 2.02
C LEU A 94 -17.19 -16.85 3.19
N LYS A 95 -15.97 -17.29 3.51
CA LYS A 95 -15.60 -17.90 4.78
C LYS A 95 -15.49 -16.78 5.82
N PHE A 96 -15.98 -17.01 7.04
CA PHE A 96 -15.92 -16.01 8.14
C PHE A 96 -14.93 -16.38 9.25
N GLU A 97 -14.47 -17.63 9.31
CA GLU A 97 -13.57 -18.10 10.37
C GLU A 97 -12.27 -18.67 9.77
N PRO A 98 -11.09 -18.37 10.34
CA PRO A 98 -10.86 -17.46 11.46
C PRO A 98 -11.00 -15.96 11.08
N PHE A 99 -11.14 -15.65 9.80
CA PHE A 99 -11.32 -14.31 9.27
C PHE A 99 -12.17 -14.33 7.98
N ILE A 100 -12.62 -13.17 7.53
CA ILE A 100 -13.42 -13.04 6.31
C ILE A 100 -12.54 -13.22 5.08
N ASP A 101 -12.83 -14.24 4.28
CA ASP A 101 -12.13 -14.50 3.02
C ASP A 101 -12.99 -15.25 2.00
N VAL A 102 -12.55 -15.34 0.75
CA VAL A 102 -13.29 -16.09 -0.27
C VAL A 102 -13.20 -17.61 -0.05
N HIS A 103 -14.30 -18.32 -0.30
CA HIS A 103 -14.27 -19.78 -0.33
C HIS A 103 -13.50 -20.32 -1.55
N HIS A 104 -13.62 -19.64 -2.69
CA HIS A 104 -13.06 -20.10 -3.96
C HIS A 104 -12.43 -18.95 -4.74
N LYS A 105 -11.23 -19.19 -5.27
CA LYS A 105 -10.51 -18.24 -6.13
C LYS A 105 -11.31 -17.81 -7.36
N SER A 106 -12.19 -18.69 -7.87
CA SER A 106 -13.08 -18.38 -9.00
C SER A 106 -13.97 -17.15 -8.79
N PHE A 107 -14.26 -16.79 -7.53
CA PHE A 107 -15.00 -15.56 -7.22
C PHE A 107 -14.14 -14.31 -7.41
N LEU A 108 -12.85 -14.35 -7.03
CA LEU A 108 -11.90 -13.27 -7.33
C LEU A 108 -11.66 -13.14 -8.83
N ASP A 109 -11.57 -14.27 -9.54
CA ASP A 109 -11.43 -14.28 -11.00
C ASP A 109 -12.68 -13.71 -11.69
N PHE A 110 -13.87 -13.96 -11.13
CA PHE A 110 -15.13 -13.36 -11.59
C PHE A 110 -15.13 -11.83 -11.40
N LEU A 111 -14.75 -11.33 -10.22
CA LEU A 111 -14.72 -9.89 -9.93
C LEU A 111 -13.74 -9.13 -10.82
N GLN A 112 -12.64 -9.77 -11.25
CA GLN A 112 -11.64 -9.15 -12.11
C GLN A 112 -11.95 -9.22 -13.60
N ASP A 113 -13.00 -9.96 -14.00
CA ASP A 113 -13.45 -10.04 -15.39
C ASP A 113 -14.68 -9.14 -15.61
N PRO A 114 -14.54 -8.00 -16.33
CA PRO A 114 -15.64 -7.07 -16.54
C PRO A 114 -16.80 -7.67 -17.34
N SER A 115 -16.54 -8.67 -18.18
CA SER A 115 -17.59 -9.32 -18.98
C SER A 115 -18.46 -10.25 -18.15
N ARG A 116 -17.95 -10.76 -17.02
CA ARG A 116 -18.65 -11.67 -16.12
C ARG A 116 -19.33 -10.94 -14.97
N SER A 117 -18.63 -9.99 -14.35
CA SER A 117 -19.10 -9.31 -13.14
C SER A 117 -19.90 -8.03 -13.37
N GLY A 118 -19.84 -7.45 -14.58
CA GLY A 118 -20.60 -6.27 -14.93
C GLY A 118 -20.32 -5.09 -13.99
N GLU A 119 -21.35 -4.62 -13.28
CA GLU A 119 -21.22 -3.49 -12.35
C GLU A 119 -20.42 -3.80 -11.06
N TYR A 120 -20.13 -5.08 -10.80
CA TYR A 120 -19.33 -5.53 -9.66
C TYR A 120 -17.86 -5.70 -10.02
N HIS A 121 -17.47 -5.37 -11.25
CA HIS A 121 -16.10 -5.48 -11.71
C HIS A 121 -15.15 -4.61 -10.88
N VAL A 122 -14.08 -5.23 -10.40
CA VAL A 122 -12.95 -4.57 -9.75
C VAL A 122 -11.68 -5.09 -10.41
N SER A 123 -10.99 -4.21 -11.15
CA SER A 123 -9.68 -4.53 -11.68
C SER A 123 -8.66 -4.66 -10.55
N ARG A 124 -7.56 -5.40 -10.78
CA ARG A 124 -6.48 -5.52 -9.79
C ARG A 124 -5.96 -4.16 -9.31
N GLN A 125 -5.67 -3.25 -10.25
CA GLN A 125 -5.23 -1.89 -9.95
C GLN A 125 -6.31 -1.09 -9.19
N GLY A 126 -7.58 -1.18 -9.61
CA GLY A 126 -8.69 -0.51 -8.94
C GLY A 126 -8.87 -0.99 -7.49
N GLY A 127 -8.72 -2.30 -7.25
CA GLY A 127 -8.74 -2.87 -5.91
C GLY A 127 -7.58 -2.37 -5.05
N GLN A 128 -6.35 -2.36 -5.58
CA GLN A 128 -5.18 -1.85 -4.86
C GLN A 128 -5.28 -0.35 -4.56
N LYS A 129 -5.77 0.46 -5.52
CA LYS A 129 -6.04 1.89 -5.31
C LYS A 129 -7.06 2.08 -4.20
N ARG A 130 -8.18 1.35 -4.25
CA ARG A 130 -9.21 1.43 -3.20
C ARG A 130 -8.69 0.96 -1.84
N TYR A 131 -7.84 -0.06 -1.79
CA TYR A 131 -7.20 -0.52 -0.56
C TYR A 131 -6.32 0.58 0.05
N LEU A 132 -5.52 1.27 -0.78
CA LEU A 132 -4.73 2.42 -0.35
C LEU A 132 -5.63 3.56 0.17
N GLU A 133 -6.68 3.92 -0.56
CA GLU A 133 -7.66 4.94 -0.14
C GLU A 133 -8.24 4.64 1.25
N LEU A 134 -8.64 3.39 1.51
CA LEU A 134 -9.18 2.99 2.81
C LEU A 134 -8.14 3.10 3.95
N ILE A 135 -6.86 2.84 3.65
CA ILE A 135 -5.77 3.10 4.60
C ILE A 135 -5.69 4.61 4.90
N ILE A 136 -5.81 5.46 3.88
CA ILE A 136 -5.78 6.92 4.06
C ILE A 136 -6.98 7.42 4.86
N ASP A 137 -8.18 6.95 4.52
CA ASP A 137 -9.42 7.25 5.24
C ASP A 137 -9.32 6.83 6.72
N CYS A 138 -8.58 5.76 7.03
CA CYS A 138 -8.28 5.35 8.39
C CYS A 138 -7.22 6.26 9.06
N VAL A 139 -6.15 6.65 8.36
CA VAL A 139 -5.02 7.41 8.93
C VAL A 139 -5.36 8.89 9.14
N VAL A 140 -6.01 9.54 8.17
CA VAL A 140 -6.29 11.00 8.14
C VAL A 140 -7.00 11.49 9.42
N PRO A 141 -8.10 10.87 9.90
CA PRO A 141 -8.78 11.33 11.10
C PRO A 141 -7.89 11.26 12.35
N HIS A 142 -7.05 10.24 12.46
CA HIS A 142 -6.13 10.07 13.58
C HIS A 142 -5.03 11.14 13.59
N ILE A 143 -4.44 11.43 12.43
CA ILE A 143 -3.44 12.49 12.30
C ILE A 143 -4.06 13.86 12.60
N SER A 144 -5.25 14.11 12.09
CA SER A 144 -6.00 15.35 12.36
C SER A 144 -6.24 15.53 13.85
N MET A 145 -6.70 14.46 14.55
CA MET A 145 -6.89 14.47 16.00
C MET A 145 -5.58 14.74 16.76
N VAL A 146 -4.45 14.16 16.32
CA VAL A 146 -3.13 14.39 16.94
C VAL A 146 -2.68 15.84 16.81
N ILE A 147 -2.93 16.47 15.66
CA ILE A 147 -2.62 17.89 15.42
C ILE A 147 -3.46 18.79 16.32
N GLU A 148 -4.76 18.51 16.44
CA GLU A 148 -5.68 19.31 17.27
C GLU A 148 -5.47 19.10 18.77
N GLN A 149 -5.10 17.89 19.18
CA GLN A 149 -4.99 17.48 20.58
C GLN A 149 -3.70 16.68 20.83
N PRO A 150 -2.54 17.36 20.97
CA PRO A 150 -1.25 16.68 21.15
C PRO A 150 -1.17 15.75 22.38
N LYS A 151 -2.02 15.96 23.39
CA LYS A 151 -2.09 15.12 24.59
C LYS A 151 -3.03 13.90 24.44
N GLY A 152 -3.74 13.79 23.32
CA GLY A 152 -4.74 12.73 23.05
C GLY A 152 -4.16 11.37 22.66
N HIS A 153 -2.83 11.23 22.57
CA HIS A 153 -2.16 10.03 22.06
C HIS A 153 -2.49 8.72 22.78
N GLY A 154 -2.96 8.77 24.02
CA GLY A 154 -3.36 7.58 24.79
C GLY A 154 -4.48 6.76 24.15
N LYS A 155 -5.19 7.30 23.14
CA LYS A 155 -6.24 6.58 22.39
C LYS A 155 -5.76 6.02 21.03
N CYS A 156 -4.57 6.37 20.56
CA CYS A 156 -4.02 5.90 19.26
C CYS A 156 -3.39 4.49 19.37
N CYS A 157 -4.03 3.58 20.11
CA CYS A 157 -3.48 2.26 20.44
C CYS A 157 -3.69 1.19 19.35
N SER A 158 -4.38 1.49 18.26
CA SER A 158 -4.48 0.56 17.14
C SER A 158 -3.10 0.43 16.48
N ARG A 159 -2.59 -0.81 16.48
CA ARG A 159 -1.45 -1.22 15.67
C ARG A 159 -2.03 -1.90 14.42
N PRO A 160 -2.36 -1.14 13.36
CA PRO A 160 -2.95 -1.73 12.17
C PRO A 160 -1.99 -2.75 11.56
N GLN A 161 -2.49 -3.91 11.14
CA GLN A 161 -1.68 -4.94 10.50
C GLN A 161 -1.26 -4.55 9.08
N PHE A 162 -2.02 -3.69 8.41
CA PHE A 162 -1.71 -3.11 7.11
C PHE A 162 -0.42 -2.30 7.14
N ARG A 163 0.09 -1.95 8.32
CA ARG A 163 1.44 -1.39 8.46
C ARG A 163 2.51 -2.32 7.84
N SER A 164 2.34 -3.64 7.92
CA SER A 164 3.27 -4.60 7.29
C SER A 164 3.33 -4.46 5.76
N VAL A 165 2.22 -4.07 5.12
CA VAL A 165 2.15 -3.80 3.67
C VAL A 165 2.98 -2.57 3.29
N ILE A 166 3.10 -1.63 4.23
CA ILE A 166 3.66 -0.30 4.01
C ILE A 166 5.13 -0.24 4.46
N ILE A 167 5.59 -1.02 5.44
CA ILE A 167 7.00 -0.96 5.88
C ILE A 167 7.94 -1.54 4.82
N GLU A 168 7.51 -2.56 4.09
CA GLU A 168 8.39 -3.24 3.14
C GLU A 168 8.63 -2.39 1.88
N TYR A 169 9.88 -2.37 1.41
CA TYR A 169 10.27 -1.77 0.14
C TYR A 169 10.75 -2.86 -0.84
N PRO A 170 10.31 -2.85 -2.13
CA PRO A 170 9.30 -1.95 -2.70
C PRO A 170 7.91 -2.14 -2.07
N PRO A 171 7.05 -1.10 -2.06
CA PRO A 171 5.72 -1.22 -1.47
C PRO A 171 4.93 -2.30 -2.20
N LYS A 172 4.24 -3.16 -1.45
CA LYS A 172 3.46 -4.27 -2.04
C LYS A 172 2.25 -3.79 -2.85
N ILE A 173 1.86 -2.53 -2.65
CA ILE A 173 0.82 -1.85 -3.44
C ILE A 173 1.47 -1.32 -4.72
N VAL A 174 1.18 -1.98 -5.84
CA VAL A 174 1.75 -1.65 -7.15
C VAL A 174 0.77 -0.78 -7.92
N LEU A 175 0.97 0.55 -7.87
CA LEU A 175 0.15 1.53 -8.58
C LEU A 175 1.06 2.52 -9.34
N PRO A 176 0.56 3.16 -10.40
CA PRO A 176 1.21 4.33 -11.00
C PRO A 176 1.48 5.42 -9.96
N VAL A 177 2.54 6.21 -10.18
CA VAL A 177 2.92 7.29 -9.26
C VAL A 177 1.82 8.34 -9.12
N GLU A 178 1.04 8.57 -10.17
CA GLU A 178 -0.08 9.51 -10.19
C GLU A 178 -1.20 9.06 -9.25
N ASP A 179 -1.51 7.76 -9.22
CA ASP A 179 -2.52 7.19 -8.32
C ASP A 179 -2.06 7.28 -6.86
N TRP A 180 -0.77 7.04 -6.58
CA TRP A 180 -0.20 7.26 -5.26
C TRP A 180 -0.29 8.73 -4.83
N GLN A 181 0.08 9.66 -5.71
CA GLN A 181 0.05 11.09 -5.43
C GLN A 181 -1.38 11.58 -5.16
N GLU A 182 -2.35 11.22 -6.01
CA GLU A 182 -3.75 11.58 -5.84
C GLU A 182 -4.28 11.05 -4.49
N THR A 183 -4.03 9.78 -4.20
CA THR A 183 -4.57 9.11 -3.00
C THR A 183 -3.94 9.65 -1.71
N LEU A 184 -2.64 9.99 -1.75
CA LEU A 184 -1.91 10.50 -0.57
C LEU A 184 -2.04 12.02 -0.36
N GLN A 185 -2.72 12.75 -1.25
CA GLN A 185 -2.87 14.19 -1.12
C GLN A 185 -3.36 14.65 0.27
N PRO A 186 -4.36 14.01 0.90
CA PRO A 186 -4.79 14.40 2.24
C PRO A 186 -3.70 14.28 3.30
N LEU A 187 -2.76 13.33 3.16
CA LEU A 187 -1.63 13.19 4.10
C LEU A 187 -0.56 14.25 3.86
N LEU A 188 -0.30 14.63 2.59
CA LEU A 188 0.60 15.74 2.27
C LEU A 188 0.11 17.05 2.91
N ASP A 189 -1.18 17.35 2.77
CA ASP A 189 -1.79 18.56 3.36
C ASP A 189 -1.70 18.58 4.91
N LEU A 190 -1.65 17.40 5.54
CA LEU A 190 -1.47 17.25 6.98
C LEU A 190 -0.01 17.28 7.42
N GLN A 191 0.93 16.91 6.55
CA GLN A 191 2.36 16.89 6.87
C GLN A 191 2.85 18.27 7.27
N ASP A 192 2.53 19.30 6.49
CA ASP A 192 2.91 20.69 6.78
C ASP A 192 2.35 21.17 8.12
N LYS A 193 1.10 20.82 8.41
CA LYS A 193 0.47 21.15 9.70
C LYS A 193 1.17 20.44 10.84
N LEU A 194 1.51 19.17 10.68
CA LEU A 194 2.20 18.36 11.67
C LEU A 194 3.62 18.87 11.96
N LEU A 195 4.35 19.33 10.93
CA LEU A 195 5.68 19.95 11.08
C LEU A 195 5.63 21.25 11.91
N ASN A 196 4.52 21.97 11.86
CA ASN A 196 4.31 23.19 12.64
C ASN A 196 3.87 22.93 14.10
N THR A 197 3.54 21.68 14.46
CA THR A 197 3.21 21.33 15.85
C THR A 197 4.46 21.01 16.66
N SER A 198 4.42 21.27 17.98
CA SER A 198 5.51 20.89 18.89
C SER A 198 5.75 19.37 18.83
N LYS A 199 6.96 18.96 18.43
CA LYS A 199 7.48 17.57 18.34
C LYS A 199 6.43 16.49 18.67
N PRO A 200 5.62 16.06 17.69
CA PRO A 200 4.58 15.08 17.92
C PRO A 200 5.18 13.78 18.45
N GLN A 201 4.53 13.19 19.45
CA GLN A 201 4.99 11.92 20.00
C GLN A 201 4.86 10.82 18.94
N PRO A 202 5.88 9.95 18.75
CA PRO A 202 5.77 8.84 17.84
C PRO A 202 4.59 7.94 18.22
N CYS A 203 3.69 7.67 17.27
CA CYS A 203 2.64 6.68 17.43
C CYS A 203 2.55 5.81 16.16
N PRO A 204 1.96 4.61 16.24
CA PRO A 204 1.92 3.70 15.08
C PRO A 204 1.31 4.36 13.83
N VAL A 205 0.28 5.18 13.99
CA VAL A 205 -0.41 5.85 12.88
C VAL A 205 0.43 6.98 12.25
N THR A 206 1.13 7.79 13.07
CA THR A 206 2.06 8.80 12.52
C THR A 206 3.24 8.14 11.82
N GLN A 207 3.64 6.94 12.26
CA GLN A 207 4.62 6.16 11.52
C GLN A 207 4.07 5.69 10.18
N VAL A 208 2.86 5.11 10.11
CA VAL A 208 2.24 4.71 8.82
C VAL A 208 2.22 5.88 7.84
N MET A 209 1.80 7.08 8.27
CA MET A 209 1.82 8.28 7.43
C MET A 209 3.22 8.56 6.88
N ARG A 210 4.26 8.52 7.73
CA ARG A 210 5.64 8.75 7.30
C ARG A 210 6.11 7.74 6.27
N GLU A 211 5.85 6.45 6.50
CA GLU A 211 6.24 5.40 5.55
C GLU A 211 5.52 5.57 4.21
N LEU A 212 4.22 5.89 4.21
CA LEU A 212 3.45 6.15 2.98
C LEU A 212 4.02 7.33 2.18
N LEU A 213 4.34 8.45 2.85
CA LEU A 213 4.91 9.63 2.20
C LEU A 213 6.33 9.37 1.70
N LEU A 214 7.12 8.57 2.43
CA LEU A 214 8.45 8.13 1.99
C LEU A 214 8.35 7.30 0.69
N HIS A 215 7.41 6.36 0.61
CA HIS A 215 7.17 5.59 -0.62
C HIS A 215 6.82 6.49 -1.80
N LEU A 216 5.96 7.49 -1.59
CA LEU A 216 5.63 8.46 -2.65
C LEU A 216 6.87 9.18 -3.17
N GLN A 217 7.73 9.67 -2.28
CA GLN A 217 8.96 10.37 -2.67
C GLN A 217 9.88 9.46 -3.49
N ILE A 218 10.05 8.20 -3.07
CA ILE A 218 10.87 7.21 -3.79
C ILE A 218 10.28 6.93 -5.19
N LEU A 219 8.96 6.74 -5.28
CA LEU A 219 8.27 6.49 -6.55
C LEU A 219 8.40 7.67 -7.52
N GLN A 220 8.21 8.91 -7.03
CA GLN A 220 8.39 10.12 -7.83
C GLN A 220 9.79 10.21 -8.41
N ARG A 221 10.83 10.02 -7.59
CA ARG A 221 12.23 10.05 -8.04
C ARG A 221 12.54 8.99 -9.09
N THR A 222 12.06 7.77 -8.85
CA THR A 222 12.26 6.65 -9.79
C THR A 222 11.58 6.94 -11.13
N SER A 223 10.37 7.52 -11.11
CA SER A 223 9.65 7.89 -12.34
C SER A 223 10.38 8.96 -13.16
N HIS A 224 10.98 9.97 -12.50
CA HIS A 224 11.76 11.00 -13.16
C HIS A 224 13.04 10.47 -13.80
N LEU A 225 13.75 9.56 -13.12
CA LEU A 225 14.94 8.91 -13.67
C LEU A 225 14.61 8.11 -14.94
N VAL A 226 13.52 7.34 -14.92
CA VAL A 226 13.07 6.58 -16.11
C VAL A 226 12.71 7.53 -17.25
N ALA A 227 11.97 8.61 -16.98
CA ALA A 227 11.62 9.60 -17.98
C ALA A 227 12.86 10.31 -18.57
N ALA A 228 13.86 10.64 -17.75
CA ALA A 228 15.10 11.27 -18.19
C ALA A 228 15.95 10.36 -19.08
N ILE A 229 15.99 9.06 -18.79
CA ILE A 229 16.70 8.05 -19.62
C ILE A 229 15.99 7.88 -20.97
N GLN A 230 14.66 7.95 -21.00
CA GLN A 230 13.86 7.76 -22.21
C GLN A 230 13.74 9.01 -23.08
N ALA A 231 14.10 10.20 -22.56
CA ALA A 231 14.13 11.41 -23.36
C ALA A 231 15.14 11.25 -24.51
N PRO A 232 14.72 11.39 -25.79
CA PRO A 232 15.61 11.19 -26.92
C PRO A 232 16.74 12.21 -26.82
N TYR A 233 17.98 11.72 -26.72
CA TYR A 233 19.22 12.50 -26.76
C TYR A 233 19.31 13.25 -28.09
N SER A 234 18.59 14.37 -28.17
CA SER A 234 18.59 15.22 -29.36
C SER A 234 19.87 16.07 -29.35
N ASN A 235 20.82 15.62 -30.17
CA ASN A 235 21.85 16.43 -30.83
C ASN A 235 22.87 17.25 -30.03
N MET A 236 23.07 17.03 -28.72
CA MET A 236 24.25 17.59 -28.05
C MET A 236 25.46 16.67 -28.18
N LYS A 237 26.31 16.96 -29.19
CA LYS A 237 27.75 16.60 -29.19
C LYS A 237 28.45 17.33 -28.04
N LYS A 238 28.22 16.90 -26.80
CA LYS A 238 29.05 17.28 -25.66
C LYS A 238 29.80 16.01 -25.28
N THR A 239 31.13 16.05 -25.34
CA THR A 239 32.01 15.02 -24.81
C THR A 239 31.75 14.91 -23.31
N VAL A 240 30.75 14.11 -22.94
CA VAL A 240 30.56 13.59 -21.59
C VAL A 240 31.72 12.63 -21.41
N THR A 241 32.63 12.97 -20.50
CA THR A 241 33.62 12.02 -20.00
C THR A 241 32.83 10.87 -19.39
N GLU A 242 32.76 9.75 -20.12
CA GLU A 242 32.20 8.48 -19.64
C GLU A 242 32.82 8.19 -18.27
N CYS A 243 31.99 8.28 -17.23
CA CYS A 243 32.34 7.72 -15.93
C CYS A 243 32.24 6.20 -16.12
N ASN A 244 33.37 5.55 -16.40
CA ASN A 244 33.42 4.10 -16.60
C ASN A 244 32.80 3.39 -15.38
N PRO A 245 31.73 2.60 -15.56
CA PRO A 245 31.08 1.85 -14.49
C PRO A 245 31.88 0.57 -14.18
N THR A 246 33.19 0.70 -14.01
CA THR A 246 34.07 -0.36 -13.54
C THR A 246 34.31 -0.24 -12.02
N LEU A 247 33.37 0.40 -11.31
CA LEU A 247 33.23 0.17 -9.88
C LEU A 247 32.66 -1.23 -9.72
N VAL A 248 33.58 -2.14 -9.44
CA VAL A 248 33.37 -3.48 -8.90
C VAL A 248 32.07 -3.49 -8.09
N THR A 249 31.13 -4.34 -8.48
CA THR A 249 30.03 -4.80 -7.62
C THR A 249 30.64 -5.49 -6.40
N GLU A 250 31.23 -4.72 -5.49
CA GLU A 250 31.50 -5.17 -4.14
C GLU A 250 30.13 -5.25 -3.48
N ASN A 251 29.68 -6.47 -3.20
CA ASN A 251 28.46 -6.72 -2.46
C ASN A 251 28.51 -5.89 -1.18
N ILE A 252 27.66 -4.86 -1.09
CA ILE A 252 27.56 -4.03 0.11
C ILE A 252 27.17 -5.01 1.24
N PRO A 253 27.99 -5.15 2.29
CA PRO A 253 27.65 -6.04 3.39
C PRO A 253 26.45 -5.46 4.15
N GLU A 254 25.26 -6.02 3.88
CA GLU A 254 23.96 -5.56 4.43
C GLU A 254 23.92 -5.48 5.97
N ASN A 255 24.85 -6.13 6.67
CA ASN A 255 24.90 -6.20 8.13
C ASN A 255 26.06 -5.40 8.76
N ASP A 256 26.79 -4.59 7.98
CA ASP A 256 27.90 -3.78 8.48
C ASP A 256 27.64 -2.28 8.29
N LEU A 257 27.21 -1.62 9.38
CA LEU A 257 26.94 -0.19 9.41
C LEU A 257 28.18 0.65 9.05
N ASP A 258 29.36 0.26 9.52
CA ASP A 258 30.60 1.01 9.25
C ASP A 258 30.94 0.91 7.75
N GLY A 259 30.76 -0.26 7.15
CA GLY A 259 30.88 -0.48 5.72
C GLY A 259 29.89 0.35 4.89
N CYS A 260 28.60 0.33 5.28
CA CYS A 260 27.55 1.09 4.60
C CYS A 260 27.79 2.60 4.67
N LEU A 261 28.13 3.15 5.85
CA LEU A 261 28.46 4.56 6.01
C LEU A 261 29.71 4.95 5.22
N SER A 262 30.74 4.11 5.22
CA SER A 262 31.97 4.36 4.46
C SER A 262 31.70 4.37 2.96
N ALA A 263 30.88 3.43 2.46
CA ALA A 263 30.48 3.38 1.05
C ALA A 263 29.68 4.63 0.65
N LEU A 264 28.70 5.02 1.46
CA LEU A 264 27.88 6.22 1.22
C LEU A 264 28.73 7.49 1.20
N LEU A 265 29.58 7.68 2.22
CA LEU A 265 30.47 8.85 2.32
C LEU A 265 31.50 8.87 1.18
N SER A 266 31.99 7.71 0.73
CA SER A 266 32.86 7.61 -0.44
C SER A 266 32.14 8.05 -1.72
N CYS A 267 30.88 7.65 -1.90
CA CYS A 267 30.06 8.10 -3.03
C CYS A 267 29.86 9.62 -3.00
N LEU A 268 29.58 10.19 -1.83
CA LEU A 268 29.41 11.64 -1.63
C LEU A 268 30.70 12.42 -1.89
N GLN A 269 31.86 11.85 -1.60
CA GLN A 269 33.16 12.50 -1.87
C GLN A 269 33.51 12.52 -3.37
N LYS A 270 33.04 11.53 -4.14
CA LYS A 270 33.31 11.43 -5.58
C LYS A 270 32.43 12.37 -6.41
N THR A 271 31.29 12.79 -5.89
CA THR A 271 30.35 13.69 -6.57
C THR A 271 30.84 15.14 -6.47
N ASN A 272 31.72 15.53 -7.40
CA ASN A 272 32.24 16.89 -7.47
C ASN A 272 31.13 17.87 -7.92
N SER A 273 30.60 18.66 -6.98
CA SER A 273 29.82 19.90 -7.16
C SER A 273 28.39 19.82 -7.72
N VAL A 274 28.00 18.74 -8.40
CA VAL A 274 26.60 18.46 -8.76
C VAL A 274 26.29 17.08 -8.24
N LEU A 275 25.66 17.02 -7.06
CA LEU A 275 25.20 15.76 -6.49
C LEU A 275 24.09 15.20 -7.39
N VAL A 276 24.47 14.32 -8.31
CA VAL A 276 23.53 13.43 -8.99
C VAL A 276 23.43 12.20 -8.11
N VAL A 277 22.26 11.99 -7.51
CA VAL A 277 21.98 10.79 -6.74
C VAL A 277 21.91 9.62 -7.71
N ASP A 278 22.88 8.71 -7.62
CA ASP A 278 22.90 7.48 -8.41
C ASP A 278 22.26 6.30 -7.64
N THR A 279 22.04 5.18 -8.33
CA THR A 279 21.45 3.97 -7.74
C THR A 279 22.27 3.44 -6.56
N VAL A 280 23.60 3.55 -6.63
CA VAL A 280 24.50 3.08 -5.57
C VAL A 280 24.33 3.89 -4.29
N MET A 281 24.19 5.22 -4.41
CA MET A 281 23.87 6.08 -3.27
C MET A 281 22.52 5.72 -2.64
N ILE A 282 21.49 5.45 -3.44
CA ILE A 282 20.16 5.05 -2.92
C ILE A 282 20.27 3.74 -2.15
N GLU A 283 20.93 2.72 -2.72
CA GLU A 283 21.14 1.44 -2.04
C GLU A 283 21.91 1.60 -0.73
N CYS A 284 22.98 2.40 -0.73
CA CYS A 284 23.74 2.71 0.48
C CYS A 284 22.88 3.45 1.53
N MET A 285 22.05 4.41 1.12
CA MET A 285 21.12 5.10 2.02
C MET A 285 20.09 4.14 2.61
N SER A 286 19.48 3.30 1.77
CA SER A 286 18.52 2.29 2.22
C SER A 286 19.15 1.32 3.23
N ALA A 287 20.40 0.91 3.01
CA ALA A 287 21.14 0.08 3.96
C ALA A 287 21.38 0.81 5.29
N VAL A 288 21.81 2.08 5.26
CA VAL A 288 22.03 2.89 6.49
C VAL A 288 20.73 3.08 7.28
N VAL A 289 19.59 3.27 6.60
CA VAL A 289 18.28 3.47 7.25
C VAL A 289 17.76 2.21 7.96
N ALA A 290 18.29 1.03 7.62
CA ALA A 290 17.93 -0.21 8.29
C ALA A 290 18.53 -0.34 9.72
N PHE A 291 19.54 0.46 10.06
CA PHE A 291 20.19 0.45 11.37
C PHE A 291 19.48 1.37 12.38
N ASP A 292 19.75 1.16 13.67
CA ASP A 292 19.25 2.06 14.69
C ASP A 292 19.84 3.46 14.53
N HIS A 293 18.99 4.48 14.64
CA HIS A 293 19.38 5.88 14.49
C HIS A 293 20.41 6.35 15.54
N THR A 294 20.39 5.81 16.76
CA THR A 294 21.38 6.15 17.79
C THR A 294 22.72 5.50 17.51
N GLU A 295 22.70 4.28 16.99
CA GLU A 295 23.90 3.58 16.52
C GLU A 295 24.52 4.31 15.32
N THR A 296 23.70 4.65 14.32
CA THR A 296 24.11 5.43 13.15
C THR A 296 24.72 6.76 13.56
N ALA A 297 24.07 7.51 14.45
CA ALA A 297 24.59 8.78 14.95
C ALA A 297 25.91 8.62 15.70
N ALA A 298 26.08 7.55 16.48
CA ALA A 298 27.32 7.26 17.21
C ALA A 298 28.49 6.90 16.26
N LYS A 299 28.20 6.36 15.08
CA LYS A 299 29.20 5.99 14.07
C LYS A 299 29.61 7.11 13.13
N VAL A 300 28.87 8.23 13.10
CA VAL A 300 29.28 9.42 12.34
C VAL A 300 30.41 10.12 13.10
N GLN A 301 31.65 9.89 12.66
CA GLN A 301 32.87 10.29 13.38
C GLN A 301 33.23 11.78 13.22
N SER A 302 32.62 12.48 12.27
CA SER A 302 32.95 13.89 12.01
C SER A 302 31.71 14.75 11.72
N VAL A 303 31.79 16.03 12.08
CA VAL A 303 30.77 17.04 11.76
C VAL A 303 30.61 17.20 10.24
N THR A 304 31.70 17.04 9.49
CA THR A 304 31.68 17.09 8.02
C THR A 304 30.87 15.94 7.43
N ASP A 305 31.01 14.73 7.96
CA ASP A 305 30.24 13.57 7.49
C ASP A 305 28.77 13.71 7.88
N ALA A 306 28.48 14.21 9.08
CA ALA A 306 27.12 14.55 9.49
C ALA A 306 26.49 15.57 8.54
N GLN A 307 27.22 16.63 8.19
CA GLN A 307 26.74 17.66 7.26
C GLN A 307 26.48 17.08 5.87
N LYS A 308 27.38 16.23 5.35
CA LYS A 308 27.17 15.56 4.04
C LYS A 308 25.95 14.64 4.04
N LEU A 309 25.69 13.94 5.13
CA LEU A 309 24.49 13.13 5.27
C LEU A 309 23.23 14.00 5.33
N ILE A 310 23.28 15.14 6.03
CA ILE A 310 22.19 16.13 6.04
C ILE A 310 21.97 16.71 4.65
N ASP A 311 23.03 17.15 3.96
CA ASP A 311 22.95 17.69 2.60
C ASP A 311 22.39 16.67 1.62
N LEU A 312 22.75 15.39 1.78
CA LEU A 312 22.19 14.29 1.01
C LEU A 312 20.72 14.07 1.35
N ILE A 313 20.33 14.08 2.63
CA ILE A 313 18.94 13.97 3.06
C ILE A 313 18.12 15.15 2.50
N ASP A 314 18.64 16.37 2.56
CA ASP A 314 17.99 17.57 2.06
C ASP A 314 17.85 17.55 0.53
N LEU A 315 18.89 17.09 -0.17
CA LEU A 315 18.82 16.81 -1.60
C LEU A 315 17.82 15.68 -1.91
N VAL A 316 17.65 14.74 -0.99
CA VAL A 316 16.65 13.68 -1.10
C VAL A 316 15.22 14.16 -0.75
N ASN A 317 15.09 15.30 -0.10
CA ASN A 317 13.81 15.90 0.25
C ASN A 317 13.36 17.05 -0.66
N GLN A 318 14.26 17.58 -1.50
CA GLN A 318 13.95 18.55 -2.58
C GLN A 318 13.44 17.85 -3.84
#